data_AF-A0A0P6WC52-F1
#
_entry.id   AF-A0A0P6WC52-F1
#
_cell.length_a   1.000
_cell.length_b   1.000
_cell.length_c   1.000
_cell.angle_alpha   90.00
_cell.angle_beta   90.00
_cell.angle_gamma   90.00
#
_symmetry.space_group_name_H-M   'P 1'
#
loop_
_entity.id
_entity.type
_entity.pdbx_description
1 polymer ?
#
loop_
_entity_poly.entity_id
_entity_poly.type
_entity_poly.pdbx_seq_one_letter_code
_entity_poly.pdbx_strand_id
1 'polypeptide(L)'
;MSKDNLTLVIILGILSTIAGFIMLFFNVYFGTASAETWLINKGSGGQHYNVIVKGYINTFLVGGSILFVMGVLAIVLGYHQLQLKKGIESQLDESS
;
A
#
# COMPACT_ATOMS: atom_id res chain seq x y z
N MET A 1 -0.57 -9.17 -22.27
CA MET A 1 -0.36 -9.67 -20.90
C MET A 1 -1.21 -10.92 -20.71
N SER A 2 -0.66 -12.03 -20.19
CA SER A 2 -1.48 -13.22 -19.90
C SER A 2 -2.49 -12.91 -18.80
N LYS A 3 -3.62 -13.63 -18.78
CA LYS A 3 -4.62 -13.54 -17.69
C LYS A 3 -3.97 -13.78 -16.33
N ASP A 4 -3.01 -14.71 -16.27
CA ASP A 4 -2.30 -15.06 -15.03
C ASP A 4 -1.48 -13.88 -14.48
N ASN A 5 -0.83 -13.11 -15.36
CA ASN A 5 -0.06 -11.95 -14.97
C ASN A 5 -0.96 -10.82 -14.44
N LEU A 6 -2.17 -10.67 -15.00
CA LEU A 6 -3.15 -9.68 -14.51
C LEU A 6 -3.69 -10.07 -13.13
N THR A 7 -4.00 -11.35 -12.94
CA THR A 7 -4.42 -11.88 -11.64
C THR A 7 -3.34 -11.66 -10.58
N LEU A 8 -2.07 -11.89 -10.93
CA LEU A 8 -0.94 -11.66 -10.03
C LEU A 8 -0.83 -10.17 -9.64
N VAL A 9 -0.96 -9.25 -10.59
CA VAL A 9 -0.95 -7.79 -10.31
C VAL A 9 -2.08 -7.40 -9.35
N ILE A 10 -3.28 -7.96 -9.52
CA ILE A 10 -4.42 -7.69 -8.63
C ILE A 10 -4.14 -8.22 -7.22
N ILE A 11 -3.62 -9.44 -7.09
CA ILE A 11 -3.26 -10.02 -5.79
C ILE A 11 -2.21 -9.16 -5.08
N LEU A 12 -1.16 -8.74 -5.79
CA LEU A 12 -0.17 -7.80 -5.24
C LEU A 12 -0.79 -6.46 -4.86
N GLY A 13 -1.72 -5.95 -5.67
CA GLY A 13 -2.47 -4.73 -5.37
C GLY A 13 -3.29 -4.86 -4.08
N ILE A 14 -3.95 -5.99 -3.85
CA ILE A 14 -4.70 -6.28 -2.61
C ILE A 14 -3.76 -6.32 -1.41
N LEU A 15 -2.65 -7.06 -1.50
CA LEU A 15 -1.65 -7.12 -0.44
C LEU A 15 -1.06 -5.74 -0.12
N SER A 16 -0.74 -4.96 -1.14
CA SER A 16 -0.26 -3.58 -1.01
C SER A 16 -1.31 -2.68 -0.35
N THR A 17 -2.58 -2.83 -0.72
CA THR A 17 -3.70 -2.06 -0.14
C THR A 17 -3.85 -2.38 1.34
N ILE A 18 -3.83 -3.67 1.71
CA ILE A 18 -3.93 -4.09 3.12
C ILE A 18 -2.74 -3.56 3.92
N ALA A 19 -1.52 -3.70 3.39
CA ALA A 19 -0.32 -3.19 4.06
C ALA A 19 -0.37 -1.66 4.24
N GLY A 20 -0.75 -0.92 3.20
CA GLY A 20 -0.91 0.53 3.24
C GLY A 20 -2.00 0.97 4.22
N PHE A 21 -3.12 0.25 4.26
CA PHE A 21 -4.21 0.47 5.22
C PHE A 21 -3.74 0.25 6.67
N ILE A 22 -3.02 -0.83 6.94
CA ILE A 22 -2.47 -1.08 8.28
C ILE A 22 -1.50 0.06 8.67
N MET A 23 -0.60 0.47 7.79
CA MET A 23 0.30 1.59 8.08
C MET A 23 -0.43 2.90 8.34
N LEU A 24 -1.50 3.19 7.58
CA LEU A 24 -2.35 4.37 7.74
C LEU A 24 -3.04 4.41 9.10
N PHE A 25 -3.67 3.32 9.53
CA PHE A 25 -4.47 3.32 10.76
C PHE A 25 -3.63 3.08 12.02
N PHE A 26 -2.49 2.39 11.89
CA PHE A 26 -1.57 2.13 12.99
C PHE A 26 -0.34 3.06 12.96
N ASN A 27 -0.41 4.18 12.24
CA ASN A 27 0.70 5.13 12.09
C ASN A 27 1.24 5.64 13.43
N VAL A 28 0.35 5.87 14.41
CA VAL A 28 0.72 6.38 15.74
C VAL A 28 1.49 5.31 16.51
N TYR A 29 1.05 4.05 16.43
CA TYR A 29 1.70 2.93 17.09
C TYR A 29 3.10 2.69 16.50
N PHE A 30 3.21 2.59 15.18
CA PHE A 30 4.50 2.39 14.51
C PHE A 30 5.44 3.59 14.70
N GLY A 31 4.90 4.81 14.65
CA GLY A 31 5.67 6.03 14.84
C GLY A 31 6.22 6.16 16.26
N THR A 32 5.41 5.81 17.27
CA THR A 32 5.84 5.81 18.67
C THR A 32 6.87 4.72 18.94
N ALA A 33 6.63 3.48 18.49
CA ALA A 33 7.59 2.38 18.66
C ALA A 33 8.95 2.66 17.98
N SER A 34 8.93 3.29 16.80
CA SER A 34 10.16 3.71 16.10
C SER A 34 10.90 4.81 16.86
N ALA A 35 10.16 5.77 17.42
CA ALA A 35 10.74 6.84 18.22
C ALA A 35 11.28 6.36 19.58
N GLU A 36 10.62 5.38 20.22
CA GLU A 36 11.10 4.74 21.45
C GLU A 36 12.41 3.99 21.19
N THR A 37 12.47 3.23 20.10
CA THR A 37 13.70 2.53 19.68
C THR A 37 14.84 3.53 19.43
N TRP A 38 14.53 4.64 18.77
CA TRP A 38 15.48 5.74 18.59
C TRP A 38 15.94 6.34 19.92
N LEU A 39 15.03 6.52 20.88
CA LEU A 39 15.33 7.10 22.19
C LEU A 39 16.25 6.20 23.02
N ILE A 40 15.98 4.89 23.03
CA ILE A 40 16.82 3.88 23.70
C ILE A 40 18.25 3.93 23.17
N ASN A 41 18.40 4.03 21.85
CA ASN A 41 19.72 4.10 21.20
C ASN A 41 20.46 5.42 21.45
N LYS A 42 19.76 6.51 21.81
CA LYS A 42 20.35 7.82 22.06
C LYS A 42 20.68 8.12 23.53
N GLY A 43 20.22 7.29 24.46
CA GLY A 43 20.61 7.35 25.88
C GLY A 43 19.97 8.45 26.75
N SER A 44 19.69 9.67 26.24
CA SER A 44 19.00 10.73 27.04
C SER A 44 18.55 11.99 26.27
N GLY A 45 18.11 11.88 25.01
CA GLY A 45 17.78 13.02 24.13
C GLY A 45 16.32 13.52 24.14
N GLY A 46 15.69 13.67 25.32
CA GLY A 46 14.25 13.92 25.45
C GLY A 46 13.71 15.21 24.83
N GLN A 47 14.55 16.23 24.61
CA GLN A 47 14.09 17.53 24.10
C GLN A 47 13.57 17.49 22.65
N HIS A 48 14.01 16.52 21.84
CA HIS A 48 13.55 16.37 20.45
C HIS A 48 12.60 15.19 20.25
N TYR A 49 12.26 14.47 21.31
CA TYR A 49 11.45 13.25 21.23
C TYR A 49 10.11 13.49 20.54
N ASN A 50 9.38 14.55 20.93
CA ASN A 50 8.07 14.86 20.35
C ASN A 50 8.14 15.20 18.85
N VAL A 51 9.22 15.86 18.40
CA VAL A 51 9.42 16.17 16.97
C VAL A 51 9.68 14.89 16.18
N ILE A 52 10.45 13.96 16.76
CA ILE A 52 10.83 12.71 16.11
C ILE A 52 9.67 11.73 16.05
N VAL A 53 8.88 11.61 17.14
CA VAL A 53 7.63 10.85 17.15
C VAL A 53 6.72 11.35 16.03
N LYS A 54 6.45 12.66 15.96
CA LYS A 54 5.63 13.25 14.89
C LYS A 54 6.21 13.00 13.51
N GLY A 55 7.53 13.04 13.35
CA GLY A 55 8.22 12.73 12.10
C GLY A 55 8.01 11.28 11.64
N TYR A 56 8.17 10.31 12.54
CA TYR A 56 7.91 8.90 12.22
C TYR A 56 6.43 8.64 11.94
N ILE A 57 5.52 9.18 12.77
CA ILE A 57 4.07 9.12 12.55
C ILE A 57 3.71 9.62 11.15
N ASN A 58 4.23 10.79 10.76
CA ASN A 58 3.95 11.35 9.44
C ASN A 58 4.56 10.51 8.32
N THR A 59 5.74 9.92 8.52
CA THR A 59 6.35 9.01 7.55
C THR A 59 5.48 7.77 7.30
N PHE A 60 4.98 7.13 8.36
CA PHE A 60 4.06 5.98 8.22
C PHE A 60 2.71 6.39 7.63
N LEU A 61 2.21 7.57 7.97
CA LEU A 61 0.97 8.10 7.40
C LEU A 61 1.11 8.36 5.89
N VAL A 62 2.14 9.10 5.48
CA VAL A 62 2.38 9.42 4.06
C VAL A 62 2.76 8.17 3.26
N GLY A 63 3.67 7.36 3.78
CA GLY A 63 4.10 6.11 3.14
C GLY A 63 2.93 5.12 2.99
N GLY A 64 2.14 4.94 4.06
CA GLY A 64 0.93 4.12 4.04
C GLY A 64 -0.11 4.65 3.06
N SER A 65 -0.30 5.97 2.98
CA SER A 65 -1.21 6.62 2.02
C SER A 65 -0.81 6.30 0.57
N ILE A 66 0.47 6.50 0.23
CA ILE A 66 0.97 6.24 -1.13
C ILE A 66 0.81 4.77 -1.48
N LEU A 67 1.19 3.87 -0.56
CA LEU A 67 1.08 2.42 -0.77
C LEU A 67 -0.37 1.96 -0.92
N PHE A 68 -1.29 2.56 -0.16
CA PHE A 68 -2.72 2.30 -0.24
C PHE A 68 -3.30 2.76 -1.58
N VAL A 69 -3.03 4.01 -2.00
CA VAL A 69 -3.50 4.55 -3.28
C VAL A 69 -2.94 3.76 -4.46
N MET A 70 -1.64 3.44 -4.43
CA MET A 70 -0.99 2.59 -5.44
C MET A 70 -1.63 1.20 -5.51
N GLY A 71 -1.91 0.58 -4.36
CA GLY A 71 -2.58 -0.72 -4.28
C GLY A 71 -3.98 -0.68 -4.89
N VAL A 72 -4.79 0.31 -4.53
CA VAL A 72 -6.14 0.51 -5.08
C VAL A 72 -6.08 0.76 -6.59
N LEU A 73 -5.16 1.61 -7.06
CA LEU A 73 -4.98 1.87 -8.49
C LEU A 73 -4.62 0.60 -9.26
N ALA A 74 -3.72 -0.23 -8.74
CA ALA A 74 -3.35 -1.50 -9.36
C ALA A 74 -4.54 -2.45 -9.49
N ILE A 75 -5.41 -2.54 -8.47
CA ILE A 75 -6.63 -3.34 -8.50
C ILE A 75 -7.60 -2.82 -9.55
N VAL A 76 -7.86 -1.51 -9.58
CA VAL A 76 -8.80 -0.89 -10.53
C VAL A 76 -8.34 -1.09 -11.97
N LEU A 77 -7.06 -0.82 -12.26
CA LEU A 77 -6.50 -1.01 -13.60
C LEU A 77 -6.49 -2.48 -14.02
N GLY A 78 -6.07 -3.37 -13.12
CA GLY A 78 -6.08 -4.81 -13.38
C GLY A 78 -7.48 -5.34 -13.66
N TYR A 79 -8.49 -4.91 -12.88
CA TYR A 79 -9.88 -5.29 -13.10
C TYR A 79 -10.42 -4.77 -14.43
N HIS A 80 -10.14 -3.51 -14.76
CA HIS A 80 -10.57 -2.93 -16.04
C HIS A 80 -9.96 -3.68 -17.24
N GLN A 81 -8.67 -4.03 -17.17
CA GLN A 81 -8.01 -4.82 -18.22
C GLN A 81 -8.58 -6.24 -18.36
N LEU A 82 -8.96 -6.89 -17.25
CA LEU A 82 -9.62 -8.20 -17.30
C LEU A 82 -10.99 -8.13 -17.99
N GLN A 83 -11.79 -7.10 -17.70
CA GLN A 83 -13.10 -6.90 -18.32
C GLN A 83 -12.97 -6.66 -19.83
N LEU A 84 -12.02 -5.82 -20.24
CA LEU A 84 -11.74 -5.60 -21.67
C LEU A 84 -11.35 -6.89 -22.39
N LYS A 85 -10.45 -7.70 -21.81
CA LYS A 85 -10.02 -8.96 -22.42
C LYS A 85 -11.18 -9.95 -22.55
N LYS A 86 -12.06 -10.01 -21.56
CA LYS A 86 -13.27 -10.85 -21.60
C LYS A 86 -14.21 -10.45 -22.73
N GLY A 87 -14.43 -9.15 -22.94
CA GLY A 87 -15.30 -8.64 -24.01
C GLY A 87 -14.78 -8.96 -25.42
N ILE A 88 -13.45 -8.91 -25.63
CA ILE A 88 -12.83 -9.26 -26.92
C ILE A 88 -12.98 -10.75 -27.21
N GLU A 89 -12.78 -11.61 -26.21
CA GLU A 89 -12.93 -13.07 -26.38
C GLU A 89 -14.36 -13.46 -26.74
N SER A 90 -15.38 -12.83 -26.13
CA SER A 90 -16.78 -13.11 -26.48
C SER A 90 -17.14 -12.73 -27.92
N GLN A 91 -16.54 -11.67 -28.48
CA GLN A 91 -16.79 -11.25 -29.85
C GLN A 91 -16.11 -12.18 -30.87
N LEU A 92 -14.97 -12.78 -30.50
CA LEU A 92 -14.28 -13.75 -31.34
C LEU A 92 -15.06 -15.07 -31.42
N ASP A 93 -15.58 -15.57 -30.29
CA ASP A 93 -16.41 -16.79 -30.25
C ASP A 93 -17.74 -16.64 -31.01
N GLU A 94 -18.37 -15.46 -31.02
CA GLU A 94 -19.59 -15.22 -31.81
C GLU A 94 -19.33 -15.09 -33.32
N SER A 95 -18.07 -14.89 -33.73
CA SER A 95 -17.68 -14.65 -35.13
C SER A 95 -17.07 -15.88 -35.85
N SER A 96 -16.86 -16.99 -35.14
CA SER A 96 -16.32 -18.25 -35.69
C SER A 96 -17.39 -19.30 -35.89
#